data_AF-A0A7R9ZYL0-F1
#
_entry.id   AF-A0A7R9ZYL0-F1
#
_cell.length_a   1.000
_cell.length_b   1.000
_cell.length_c   1.000
_cell.angle_alpha   90.00
_cell.angle_beta   90.00
_cell.angle_gamma   90.00
#
_symmetry.space_group_name_H-M   'P 1'
#
loop_
_entity.id
_entity.type
_entity.pdbx_description
1 polymer ?
#
loop_
_entity_poly.entity_id
_entity_poly.type
_entity_poly.pdbx_seq_one_letter_code
_entity_poly.pdbx_strand_id
1 'polypeptide(L)'
;WGFRFCHGRNFAGGTLEGVPAGPFVVVTHAPEVLGTSLAPGDLKAVVAEAEAGAGVGAFPSAVLHILAFKACRRAVKFGDPLSPAGMARLLHDLCACKFPFQCAHGRPTIYPFLCLGALRRMRHKLQGQTANNRVSLLTQALCVQQAAARDAQGP
;
A
#
# COMPACT_ATOMS: atom_id res chain seq x y z
N TRP A 1 -16.19 -16.50 -8.40
CA TRP A 1 -15.92 -15.77 -7.14
C TRP A 1 -16.79 -14.52 -7.14
N GLY A 2 -17.45 -14.19 -6.03
CA GLY A 2 -18.40 -13.07 -5.95
C GLY A 2 -19.57 -13.36 -5.00
N PHE A 3 -20.40 -12.36 -4.79
CA PHE A 3 -21.66 -12.51 -4.05
C PHE A 3 -22.64 -13.35 -4.87
N ARG A 4 -23.40 -14.22 -4.20
CA ARG A 4 -24.55 -14.92 -4.80
C ARG A 4 -25.83 -14.50 -4.11
N PHE A 5 -26.89 -14.48 -4.91
CA PHE A 5 -28.17 -13.93 -4.51
C PHE A 5 -29.31 -14.84 -4.95
N CYS A 6 -30.40 -14.83 -4.19
CA CYS A 6 -31.70 -15.27 -4.67
C CYS A 6 -32.70 -14.11 -4.63
N HIS A 7 -33.57 -14.08 -5.64
CA HIS A 7 -34.65 -13.11 -5.73
C HIS A 7 -35.89 -13.68 -5.04
N GLY A 8 -36.40 -12.98 -4.04
CA GLY A 8 -37.71 -13.30 -3.47
C GLY A 8 -38.80 -12.68 -4.35
N ARG A 9 -39.66 -13.50 -4.95
CA ARG A 9 -40.99 -13.01 -5.38
C ARG A 9 -41.95 -13.23 -4.21
N ASN A 10 -42.79 -12.23 -3.95
CA ASN A 10 -43.83 -12.19 -2.92
C ASN A 10 -44.18 -13.58 -2.35
N PHE A 11 -43.82 -13.81 -1.09
CA PHE A 11 -44.26 -14.99 -0.35
C PHE A 11 -45.76 -14.84 -0.10
N ALA A 12 -46.59 -15.40 -0.99
CA ALA A 12 -48.01 -15.56 -0.74
C ALA A 12 -48.19 -16.64 0.34
N GLY A 13 -48.03 -16.29 1.62
CA GLY A 13 -48.39 -17.17 2.72
C GLY A 13 -47.49 -17.21 3.96
N GLY A 14 -46.58 -16.26 4.17
CA GLY A 14 -45.81 -16.25 5.42
C GLY A 14 -45.12 -14.94 5.68
N THR A 15 -45.60 -14.20 6.69
CA THR A 15 -44.91 -13.04 7.24
C THR A 15 -43.70 -13.53 8.01
N LEU A 16 -42.53 -13.60 7.37
CA LEU A 16 -41.27 -13.67 8.11
C LEU A 16 -41.06 -12.27 8.70
N GLU A 17 -41.07 -12.16 10.02
CA GLU A 17 -40.81 -10.88 10.71
C GLU A 17 -39.51 -10.25 10.20
N GLY A 18 -39.59 -8.98 9.78
CA GLY A 18 -38.43 -8.20 9.34
C GLY A 18 -38.16 -8.15 7.83
N VAL A 19 -38.98 -8.79 6.98
CA VAL A 19 -38.85 -8.67 5.51
C VAL A 19 -39.72 -7.51 4.99
N PRO A 20 -39.16 -6.55 4.23
CA PRO A 20 -39.91 -5.41 3.71
C PRO A 20 -40.98 -5.83 2.68
N ALA A 21 -42.09 -5.10 2.66
CA ALA A 21 -43.12 -5.26 1.62
C ALA A 21 -42.59 -4.71 0.28
N GLY A 22 -42.12 -5.59 -0.61
CA GLY A 22 -41.58 -5.23 -1.92
C GLY A 22 -40.61 -6.29 -2.48
N PRO A 23 -40.03 -6.06 -3.68
CA PRO A 23 -38.98 -6.94 -4.20
C PRO A 23 -37.76 -6.87 -3.29
N PHE A 24 -37.30 -8.03 -2.82
CA PHE A 24 -36.10 -8.15 -2.00
C PHE A 24 -35.13 -9.17 -2.59
N VAL A 25 -33.86 -8.99 -2.27
CA VAL A 25 -32.77 -9.87 -2.66
C VAL A 25 -32.11 -10.38 -1.38
N VAL A 26 -31.92 -11.70 -1.29
CA VAL A 26 -31.21 -12.32 -0.18
C VAL A 26 -29.83 -12.72 -0.66
N VAL A 27 -28.80 -12.28 0.07
CA VAL A 27 -27.42 -12.72 -0.16
C VAL A 27 -27.28 -14.13 0.40
N THR A 28 -27.15 -15.12 -0.48
CA THR A 28 -27.01 -16.53 -0.09
C THR A 28 -25.55 -16.92 0.16
N HIS A 29 -24.61 -16.14 -0.40
CA HIS A 29 -23.19 -16.37 -0.22
C HIS A 29 -22.40 -15.07 -0.37
N ALA A 30 -21.51 -14.80 0.58
CA ALA A 30 -20.52 -13.74 0.49
C ALA A 30 -19.15 -14.28 0.05
N PRO A 31 -18.43 -13.61 -0.86
CA PRO A 31 -17.12 -14.05 -1.31
C PRO A 31 -16.07 -13.93 -0.20
N GLU A 32 -15.02 -14.74 -0.28
CA GLU A 32 -13.88 -14.68 0.61
C GLU A 32 -12.62 -14.17 -0.09
N VAL A 33 -11.86 -13.32 0.59
CA VAL A 33 -10.54 -12.84 0.17
C VAL A 33 -9.53 -13.36 1.19
N LEU A 34 -8.71 -14.34 0.79
CA LEU A 34 -7.69 -14.94 1.64
C LEU A 34 -8.24 -15.39 3.02
N GLY A 35 -9.42 -16.03 3.03
CA GLY A 35 -10.11 -16.51 4.23
C GLY A 35 -10.83 -15.42 5.05
N THR A 36 -11.05 -14.24 4.48
CA THR A 36 -11.91 -13.20 5.08
C THR A 36 -13.14 -13.00 4.21
N SER A 37 -14.31 -13.31 4.77
CA SER A 37 -15.60 -13.12 4.08
C SER A 37 -15.97 -11.64 4.05
N LEU A 38 -16.45 -11.18 2.90
CA LEU A 38 -17.01 -9.83 2.76
C LEU A 38 -18.38 -9.74 3.47
N ALA A 39 -18.62 -8.67 4.20
CA ALA A 39 -19.89 -8.47 4.87
C ALA A 39 -21.00 -8.15 3.85
N PRO A 40 -22.27 -8.45 4.15
CA PRO A 40 -23.39 -7.97 3.34
C PRO A 40 -23.44 -6.44 3.22
N GLY A 41 -22.85 -5.70 4.18
CA GLY A 41 -22.68 -4.25 4.08
C GLY A 41 -21.72 -3.83 2.96
N ASP A 42 -20.64 -4.60 2.73
CA ASP A 42 -19.65 -4.31 1.69
C ASP A 42 -20.26 -4.41 0.29
N LEU A 43 -21.28 -5.26 0.11
CA LEU A 43 -22.01 -5.36 -1.15
C LEU A 43 -22.54 -4.01 -1.61
N LYS A 44 -23.10 -3.21 -0.69
CA LYS A 44 -23.66 -1.90 -1.04
C LYS A 44 -22.56 -0.96 -1.57
N ALA A 45 -21.38 -0.99 -0.96
CA ALA A 45 -20.24 -0.21 -1.41
C ALA A 45 -19.76 -0.68 -2.79
N VAL A 46 -19.65 -1.99 -3.00
CA VAL A 46 -19.25 -2.57 -4.30
C VAL A 46 -20.23 -2.18 -5.41
N VAL A 47 -21.54 -2.21 -5.15
CA VAL A 47 -22.57 -1.81 -6.13
C VAL A 47 -22.44 -0.31 -6.43
N ALA A 48 -22.33 0.54 -5.41
CA ALA A 48 -22.16 1.98 -5.60
C ALA A 48 -20.89 2.33 -6.41
N GLU A 49 -19.78 1.65 -6.16
CA GLU A 49 -18.54 1.82 -6.93
C GLU A 49 -18.70 1.39 -8.39
N ALA A 50 -19.41 0.30 -8.65
CA ALA A 50 -19.68 -0.18 -10.00
C ALA A 50 -20.60 0.80 -10.76
N GLU A 51 -21.64 1.33 -10.11
CA GLU A 51 -22.54 2.33 -10.67
C GLU A 51 -21.82 3.66 -10.95
N ALA A 52 -20.84 4.03 -10.12
CA ALA A 52 -20.00 5.21 -10.32
C ALA A 52 -19.02 5.09 -11.49
N GLY A 53 -19.04 3.98 -12.24
CA GLY A 53 -18.23 3.78 -13.43
C GLY A 53 -16.79 3.38 -13.12
N ALA A 54 -16.54 2.71 -11.99
CA ALA A 54 -15.24 2.10 -11.72
C ALA A 54 -14.82 1.23 -12.93
N GLY A 55 -13.62 1.49 -13.45
CA GLY A 55 -13.14 0.88 -14.69
C GLY A 55 -13.09 -0.64 -14.63
N VAL A 56 -13.35 -1.28 -15.77
CA VAL A 56 -13.28 -2.74 -15.92
C VAL A 56 -11.89 -3.22 -15.50
N GLY A 57 -11.82 -4.06 -14.46
CA GLY A 57 -10.57 -4.63 -13.93
C GLY A 57 -10.03 -3.97 -12.66
N ALA A 58 -10.69 -2.94 -12.12
CA ALA A 58 -10.38 -2.44 -10.78
C ALA A 58 -10.96 -3.37 -9.69
N PHE A 59 -10.18 -3.63 -8.64
CA PHE A 59 -10.71 -4.32 -7.46
C PHE A 59 -11.57 -3.34 -6.64
N PRO A 60 -12.75 -3.77 -6.14
CA PRO A 60 -13.54 -2.94 -5.25
C PRO A 60 -12.79 -2.55 -3.98
N SER A 61 -13.10 -1.39 -3.40
CA SER A 61 -12.36 -0.85 -2.26
C SER A 61 -12.33 -1.81 -1.06
N ALA A 62 -13.44 -2.50 -0.79
CA ALA A 62 -13.53 -3.50 0.28
C ALA A 62 -12.53 -4.66 0.09
N VAL A 63 -12.31 -5.09 -1.15
CA VAL A 63 -11.33 -6.13 -1.48
C VAL A 63 -9.91 -5.59 -1.28
N LEU A 64 -9.62 -4.39 -1.79
CA LEU A 64 -8.32 -3.74 -1.61
C LEU A 64 -7.98 -3.54 -0.14
N HIS A 65 -8.97 -3.17 0.69
CA HIS A 65 -8.80 -3.00 2.13
C HIS A 65 -8.40 -4.31 2.82
N ILE A 66 -9.07 -5.42 2.51
CA ILE A 66 -8.70 -6.74 3.05
C ILE A 66 -7.29 -7.14 2.62
N LEU A 67 -6.94 -6.93 1.35
CA LEU A 67 -5.61 -7.25 0.83
C LEU A 67 -4.52 -6.41 1.51
N ALA A 68 -4.72 -5.09 1.62
CA ALA A 68 -3.78 -4.18 2.26
C ALA A 68 -3.59 -4.52 3.75
N PHE A 69 -4.69 -4.79 4.46
CA PHE A 69 -4.66 -5.23 5.84
C PHE A 69 -3.84 -6.52 6.01
N LYS A 70 -4.12 -7.55 5.20
CA LYS A 70 -3.40 -8.83 5.28
C LYS A 70 -1.93 -8.69 4.93
N ALA A 71 -1.60 -7.91 3.90
CA ALA A 71 -0.22 -7.64 3.53
C ALA A 71 0.57 -7.00 4.68
N CYS A 72 0.00 -5.98 5.33
CA CYS A 72 0.64 -5.31 6.47
C CYS A 72 0.76 -6.22 7.70
N ARG A 73 -0.28 -7.01 8.01
CA ARG A 73 -0.24 -7.91 9.17
C ARG A 73 0.78 -9.03 9.04
N ARG A 74 1.05 -9.50 7.82
CA ARG A 74 2.01 -10.57 7.52
C ARG A 74 3.40 -10.09 7.12
N ALA A 75 3.60 -8.78 6.98
CA ALA A 75 4.90 -8.21 6.64
C ALA A 75 5.93 -8.43 7.76
N VAL A 76 7.21 -8.49 7.37
CA VAL A 76 8.35 -8.35 8.29
C VAL A 76 8.28 -6.96 8.93
N LYS A 77 8.42 -6.90 10.26
CA LYS A 77 8.26 -5.68 11.06
C LYS A 77 9.59 -5.19 11.61
N PHE A 78 9.58 -3.96 12.10
CA PHE A 78 10.72 -3.42 12.83
C PHE A 78 11.02 -4.26 14.07
N GLY A 79 12.28 -4.65 14.21
CA GLY A 79 12.74 -5.52 15.30
C GLY A 79 12.67 -7.01 14.99
N ASP A 80 12.03 -7.44 13.89
CA ASP A 80 12.04 -8.84 13.49
C ASP A 80 13.46 -9.24 13.04
N PRO A 81 14.04 -10.33 13.57
CA PRO A 81 15.34 -10.80 13.13
C PRO A 81 15.25 -11.31 11.68
N LEU A 82 16.17 -10.88 10.83
CA LEU A 82 16.21 -11.27 9.42
C LEU A 82 17.62 -11.70 9.01
N SER A 83 17.73 -12.91 8.49
CA SER A 83 19.02 -13.43 8.01
C SER A 83 19.45 -12.74 6.71
N PRO A 84 20.75 -12.76 6.36
CA PRO A 84 21.22 -12.24 5.08
C PRO A 84 20.50 -12.82 3.86
N ALA A 85 20.22 -14.12 3.89
CA ALA A 85 19.45 -14.78 2.84
C ALA A 85 17.98 -14.28 2.78
N GLY A 86 17.35 -14.08 3.95
CA GLY A 86 16.00 -13.51 4.04
C GLY A 86 15.94 -12.07 3.52
N MET A 87 16.94 -11.24 3.83
CA MET A 87 17.06 -9.89 3.28
C MET A 87 17.18 -9.89 1.75
N ALA A 88 18.05 -10.74 1.20
CA ALA A 88 18.21 -10.87 -0.25
C ALA A 88 16.91 -11.31 -0.93
N ARG A 89 16.19 -12.26 -0.32
CA ARG A 89 14.90 -12.72 -0.83
C ARG A 89 13.84 -11.61 -0.81
N LEU A 90 13.75 -10.85 0.28
CA LEU A 90 12.83 -9.73 0.39
C LEU A 90 13.06 -8.69 -0.71
N LEU A 91 14.32 -8.34 -0.98
CA LEU A 91 14.68 -7.40 -2.04
C LEU A 91 14.35 -7.97 -3.43
N HIS A 92 14.61 -9.25 -3.66
CA HIS A 92 14.25 -9.92 -4.92
C HIS A 92 12.73 -9.87 -5.16
N ASP A 93 11.93 -10.23 -4.16
CA ASP A 93 10.46 -10.22 -4.26
C ASP A 93 9.92 -8.80 -4.42
N LEU A 94 10.53 -7.81 -3.75
CA LEU A 94 10.19 -6.40 -3.93
C LEU A 94 10.44 -5.95 -5.39
N CYS A 95 11.58 -6.31 -5.97
CA CYS A 95 11.90 -5.96 -7.37
C CYS A 95 10.96 -6.60 -8.40
N ALA A 96 10.32 -7.73 -8.07
CA ALA A 96 9.33 -8.38 -8.92
C ALA A 96 7.93 -7.72 -8.86
N CYS A 97 7.68 -6.84 -7.88
CA CYS A 97 6.42 -6.14 -7.76
C CYS A 97 6.25 -5.07 -8.85
N LYS A 98 5.01 -4.89 -9.34
CA LYS A 98 4.66 -3.82 -10.29
C LYS A 98 4.90 -2.41 -9.75
N PHE A 99 4.71 -2.22 -8.44
CA PHE A 99 4.89 -0.94 -7.74
C PHE A 99 5.87 -1.11 -6.58
N PRO A 100 7.18 -1.29 -6.85
CA PRO A 100 8.15 -1.70 -5.83
C PRO A 100 8.50 -0.59 -4.83
N PHE A 101 8.21 0.67 -5.16
CA PHE A 101 8.53 1.84 -4.32
C PHE A 101 7.38 2.26 -3.41
N GLN A 102 6.26 1.53 -3.44
CA GLN A 102 5.04 1.90 -2.74
C GLN A 102 4.45 0.70 -2.00
N CYS A 103 4.19 0.83 -0.70
CA CYS A 103 3.47 -0.20 0.05
C CYS A 103 1.96 -0.16 -0.27
N ALA A 104 1.23 -1.19 0.16
CA ALA A 104 -0.23 -1.28 -0.06
C ALA A 104 -1.04 -0.10 0.52
N HIS A 105 -0.45 0.72 1.39
CA HIS A 105 -1.08 1.90 2.01
C HIS A 105 -0.53 3.23 1.49
N GLY A 106 0.33 3.24 0.46
CA GLY A 106 0.86 4.49 -0.06
C GLY A 106 2.09 5.04 0.69
N ARG A 107 2.75 4.27 1.55
CA ARG A 107 4.05 4.66 2.13
C ARG A 107 5.23 4.25 1.24
N PRO A 108 6.30 5.06 1.14
CA PRO A 108 7.49 4.68 0.40
C PRO A 108 8.15 3.45 1.05
N THR A 109 8.59 2.49 0.22
CA THR A 109 9.25 1.26 0.68
C THR A 109 10.77 1.40 0.79
N ILE A 110 11.36 2.30 0.01
CA ILE A 110 12.81 2.56 -0.03
C ILE A 110 13.01 4.08 0.01
N TYR A 111 13.97 4.53 0.81
CA TYR A 111 14.39 5.93 0.85
C TYR A 111 15.85 6.06 0.41
N PRO A 112 16.16 6.89 -0.61
CA PRO A 112 17.54 7.09 -1.04
C PRO A 112 18.26 8.00 -0.04
N PHE A 113 19.23 7.45 0.69
CA PHE A 113 20.03 8.24 1.63
C PHE A 113 21.16 9.03 0.96
N LEU A 114 21.68 8.52 -0.17
CA LEU A 114 22.96 9.00 -0.69
C LEU A 114 23.12 8.75 -2.19
N CYS A 115 23.57 9.78 -2.91
CA CYS A 115 23.96 9.65 -4.32
C CYS A 115 25.48 9.38 -4.42
N LEU A 116 25.85 8.16 -4.80
CA LEU A 116 27.26 7.79 -4.96
C LEU A 116 27.98 8.62 -6.03
N GLY A 117 27.27 9.05 -7.08
CA GLY A 117 27.83 9.95 -8.10
C GLY A 117 28.20 11.32 -7.52
N ALA A 118 27.34 11.88 -6.67
CA ALA A 118 27.62 13.14 -5.97
C ALA A 118 28.81 12.97 -5.01
N LEU A 119 28.85 11.89 -4.23
CA LEU A 119 29.98 11.59 -3.36
C LEU A 119 31.30 11.44 -4.12
N ARG A 120 31.31 10.73 -5.24
CA ARG A 120 32.51 10.57 -6.07
C ARG A 120 33.03 11.93 -6.56
N ARG A 121 32.13 12.83 -6.97
CA ARG A 121 32.50 14.22 -7.35
C ARG A 121 33.06 15.02 -6.17
N MET A 122 32.43 14.92 -4.99
CA MET A 122 32.92 15.57 -3.78
C MET A 122 34.31 15.06 -3.38
N ARG A 123 34.53 13.75 -3.44
CA ARG A 123 35.83 13.12 -3.15
C ARG A 123 36.91 13.62 -4.10
N HIS A 124 36.64 13.71 -5.40
CA HIS A 124 37.61 14.21 -6.38
C HIS A 124 37.97 15.68 -6.14
N LYS A 125 36.98 16.53 -5.78
CA LYS A 125 37.23 17.93 -5.39
C LYS A 125 38.10 18.04 -4.14
N LEU A 126 37.91 17.16 -3.16
CA LEU A 126 38.69 17.14 -1.92
C LEU A 126 40.12 16.62 -2.11
N GLN A 127 40.33 15.70 -3.07
CA GLN A 127 41.67 15.16 -3.37
C GLN A 127 42.58 16.14 -4.11
N GLY A 128 42.01 17.15 -4.79
CA GLY A 128 42.76 18.21 -5.49
C GLY A 128 43.03 19.47 -4.66
N GLN A 129 42.74 19.48 -3.34
CA GLN A 129 42.85 20.69 -2.50
C GLN A 129 43.88 20.53 -1.37
N THR A 130 44.66 21.58 -1.14
CA THR A 130 45.66 21.66 -0.05
C THR A 130 45.00 21.77 1.33
N ALA A 131 45.75 21.40 2.39
CA ALA A 131 45.25 21.23 3.76
C ALA A 131 44.48 22.44 4.33
N ASN A 132 44.81 23.67 3.92
CA ASN A 132 44.14 24.90 4.39
C ASN A 132 42.67 25.03 3.94
N ASN A 133 42.23 24.31 2.90
CA ASN A 133 40.86 24.41 2.37
C ASN A 133 39.91 23.30 2.88
N ARG A 134 40.42 22.33 3.66
CA ARG A 134 39.65 21.14 4.08
C ARG A 134 38.66 21.45 5.21
N VAL A 135 38.95 22.44 6.06
CA VAL A 135 38.10 22.80 7.21
C VAL A 135 36.85 23.57 6.78
N SER A 136 36.93 24.40 5.74
CA SER A 136 35.80 25.19 5.21
C SER A 136 34.69 24.31 4.58
N LEU A 137 35.07 23.19 3.97
CA LEU A 137 34.15 22.30 3.25
C LEU A 137 33.36 21.33 4.14
N LEU A 138 33.89 20.92 5.30
CA LEU A 138 33.11 20.13 6.26
C LEU A 138 31.90 20.94 6.77
N THR A 139 32.09 22.25 6.99
CA THR A 139 31.02 23.17 7.41
C THR A 139 30.00 23.41 6.29
N GLN A 140 30.43 23.54 5.03
CA GLN A 140 29.50 23.68 3.89
C GLN A 140 28.74 22.38 3.56
N ALA A 141 29.36 21.21 3.68
CA ALA A 141 28.72 19.92 3.42
C ALA A 141 27.60 19.61 4.44
N LEU A 142 27.76 20.00 5.71
CA LEU A 142 26.68 19.94 6.70
C LEU A 142 25.51 20.88 6.34
N CYS A 143 25.81 22.08 5.84
CA CYS A 143 24.78 23.09 5.51
C CYS A 143 23.89 22.65 4.32
N VAL A 144 24.47 22.01 3.29
CA VAL A 144 23.71 21.47 2.15
C VAL A 144 22.82 20.29 2.55
N GLN A 145 23.25 19.44 3.49
CA GLN A 145 22.41 18.35 3.99
C GLN A 145 21.25 18.85 4.86
N GLN A 146 21.44 19.94 5.61
CA GLN A 146 20.37 20.57 6.40
C GLN A 146 19.32 21.28 5.51
N ALA A 147 19.72 21.85 4.37
CA ALA A 147 18.79 22.45 3.41
C ALA A 147 17.92 21.39 2.71
N ALA A 148 18.53 20.30 2.23
CA ALA A 148 17.79 19.21 1.57
C ALA A 148 16.83 18.45 2.51
N ALA A 149 17.11 18.42 3.81
CA ALA A 149 16.22 17.82 4.81
C ALA A 149 14.99 18.68 5.12
N ARG A 150 15.10 20.02 4.99
CA ARG A 150 13.99 20.96 5.20
C ARG A 150 13.01 21.01 4.03
N ASP A 151 13.49 20.84 2.79
CA ASP A 151 12.62 20.81 1.60
C ASP A 151 11.84 19.49 1.45
N ALA A 152 12.28 18.41 2.11
CA ALA A 152 11.57 17.13 2.16
C ALA A 152 10.46 17.08 3.24
N GLN A 153 10.40 18.11 4.09
CA GLN A 153 9.34 18.36 5.06
C GLN A 153 8.54 19.57 4.57
N GLY A 154 7.72 19.36 3.53
CA GLY A 154 6.68 20.32 3.18
C GLY A 154 5.70 20.55 4.35
N PRO A 155 4.90 21.64 4.30
CA PRO A 155 4.20 22.23 5.44
C PRO A 155 3.34 21.25 6.24
#